data_AF-A0A2U3CDX7-F1
#
_entry.id   AF-A0A2U3CDX7-F1
#
_cell.length_a   1.000
_cell.length_b   1.000
_cell.length_c   1.000
_cell.angle_alpha   90.00
_cell.angle_beta   90.00
_cell.angle_gamma   90.00
#
_symmetry.space_group_name_H-M   'P 1'
#
loop_
_entity.id
_entity.type
_entity.pdbx_description
1 polymer ?
#
loop_
_entity_poly.entity_id
_entity_poly.type
_entity_poly.pdbx_seq_one_letter_code
_entity_poly.pdbx_strand_id
1 'polypeptide(L)'
;MNYVVACLTFFNTGANEICIKARGRSISRAVDTVELLRRAFLKGLGLKQIKIGTEEITQEEGRKSNVSTIEITVAKTESKCNLFGNF
;
A
#
# COMPACT_ATOMS: atom_id res chain seq x y z
N MET A 1 -1.79 2.13 -14.04
CA MET A 1 -2.86 1.19 -13.63
C MET A 1 -2.39 -0.20 -13.23
N ASN A 2 -1.29 -0.75 -13.77
CA ASN A 2 -0.84 -2.13 -13.47
C ASN A 2 -0.79 -2.49 -11.97
N TYR A 3 -0.25 -1.60 -11.12
CA TYR A 3 -0.16 -1.83 -9.67
C TYR A 3 -1.53 -1.99 -8.99
N VAL A 4 -2.53 -1.23 -9.43
CA VAL A 4 -3.91 -1.30 -8.91
C VAL A 4 -4.54 -2.64 -9.27
N VAL A 5 -4.39 -3.07 -10.53
CA VAL A 5 -4.94 -4.36 -11.00
C VAL A 5 -4.33 -5.51 -10.21
N ALA A 6 -3.01 -5.51 -9.98
CA ALA A 6 -2.34 -6.52 -9.16
C ALA A 6 -2.90 -6.55 -7.72
N CYS A 7 -3.05 -5.38 -7.09
CA CYS A 7 -3.62 -5.28 -5.74
C CYS A 7 -5.07 -5.81 -5.70
N LEU A 8 -5.88 -5.49 -6.70
CA LEU A 8 -7.25 -5.99 -6.82
C LEU A 8 -7.29 -7.50 -6.96
N THR A 9 -6.42 -8.08 -7.78
CA THR A 9 -6.31 -9.53 -7.93
C THR A 9 -6.05 -10.19 -6.58
N PHE A 10 -5.08 -9.69 -5.79
CA PHE A 10 -4.81 -10.23 -4.45
C PHE A 10 -6.03 -10.18 -3.53
N PHE A 11 -6.74 -9.04 -3.50
CA PHE A 11 -7.94 -8.91 -2.68
C PHE A 11 -9.11 -9.78 -3.16
N ASN A 12 -9.20 -10.05 -4.46
CA ASN A 12 -10.20 -10.93 -5.06
C ASN A 12 -9.87 -12.41 -4.84
N THR A 13 -8.58 -12.77 -4.73
CA THR A 13 -8.13 -14.13 -4.35
C THR A 13 -8.18 -14.40 -2.84
N GLY A 14 -8.77 -13.48 -2.06
CA GLY A 14 -9.00 -13.68 -0.62
C GLY A 14 -7.93 -13.10 0.31
N ALA A 15 -6.97 -12.31 -0.19
CA ALA A 15 -6.11 -11.56 0.71
C ALA A 15 -6.94 -10.55 1.54
N ASN A 16 -6.66 -10.46 2.83
CA ASN A 16 -7.26 -9.47 3.73
C ASN A 16 -6.37 -8.25 3.92
N GLU A 17 -5.07 -8.40 3.63
CA GLU A 17 -4.03 -7.42 3.82
C GLU A 17 -3.01 -7.53 2.69
N ILE A 18 -2.53 -6.40 2.19
CA ILE A 18 -1.42 -6.32 1.23
C ILE A 18 -0.43 -5.23 1.65
N CYS A 19 0.84 -5.41 1.28
CA CYS A 19 1.89 -4.43 1.49
C CYS A 19 2.42 -3.95 0.14
N ILE A 20 2.24 -2.66 -0.16
CA ILE A 20 2.79 -2.01 -1.35
C ILE A 20 4.17 -1.46 -1.00
N LYS A 21 5.21 -1.95 -1.68
CA LYS A 21 6.58 -1.44 -1.53
C LYS A 21 6.97 -0.62 -2.76
N ALA A 22 7.60 0.52 -2.54
CA ALA A 22 8.16 1.34 -3.60
C ALA A 22 9.42 2.08 -3.15
N ARG A 23 10.19 2.54 -4.14
CA ARG A 23 11.43 3.29 -3.92
C ARG A 23 11.59 4.42 -4.92
N GLY A 24 12.28 5.48 -4.51
CA GLY A 24 12.55 6.66 -5.32
C GLY A 24 11.30 7.24 -5.97
N ARG A 25 11.34 7.50 -7.27
CA ARG A 25 10.24 8.13 -8.02
C ARG A 25 8.93 7.33 -8.01
N SER A 26 8.98 6.02 -7.72
CA SER A 26 7.77 5.19 -7.66
C SER A 26 6.98 5.35 -6.36
N ILE A 27 7.50 6.09 -5.37
CA ILE A 27 6.80 6.38 -4.11
C ILE A 27 5.46 7.07 -4.39
N SER A 28 5.43 8.09 -5.25
CA SER A 28 4.18 8.78 -5.63
C SER A 28 3.16 7.81 -6.21
N ARG A 29 3.60 6.88 -7.07
CA ARG A 29 2.71 5.86 -7.64
C ARG A 29 2.15 4.88 -6.61
N ALA A 30 2.91 4.54 -5.57
CA ALA A 30 2.43 3.69 -4.49
C ALA A 30 1.30 4.37 -3.71
N VAL A 31 1.48 5.66 -3.40
CA VAL A 31 0.45 6.48 -2.73
C VAL A 31 -0.79 6.59 -3.62
N ASP A 32 -0.63 6.96 -4.90
CA ASP A 32 -1.75 7.05 -5.84
C ASP A 32 -2.51 5.73 -5.99
N THR A 33 -1.79 4.61 -5.97
CA THR A 33 -2.38 3.26 -6.06
C THR A 33 -3.27 2.97 -4.87
N VAL A 34 -2.80 3.27 -3.65
CA VAL A 34 -3.55 3.07 -2.42
C VAL A 34 -4.80 3.95 -2.37
N GLU A 35 -4.64 5.23 -2.72
CA GLU A 35 -5.74 6.19 -2.77
C GLU A 35 -6.80 5.79 -3.80
N LEU A 36 -6.36 5.33 -4.99
CA LEU A 36 -7.27 4.89 -6.02
C LEU A 36 -8.01 3.60 -5.62
N LEU A 37 -7.34 2.65 -4.98
CA LEU A 37 -7.96 1.42 -4.49
C LEU A 37 -9.08 1.71 -3.50
N ARG A 38 -8.82 2.54 -2.47
CA ARG A 38 -9.81 2.82 -1.42
C ARG A 38 -11.00 3.65 -1.91
N ARG A 39 -10.78 4.55 -2.89
CA ARG A 39 -11.83 5.46 -3.38
C ARG A 39 -12.72 4.84 -4.46
N ALA A 40 -12.15 4.03 -5.35
CA ALA A 40 -12.83 3.59 -6.57
C ALA A 40 -13.20 2.10 -6.57
N PHE A 41 -12.49 1.25 -5.81
CA PHE A 41 -12.63 -0.21 -5.97
C PHE A 41 -12.99 -0.96 -4.68
N LEU A 42 -12.39 -0.60 -3.55
CA LEU A 42 -12.50 -1.35 -2.29
C LEU A 42 -12.99 -0.45 -1.16
N LYS A 43 -14.32 -0.38 -0.99
CA LYS A 43 -14.93 0.30 0.16
C LYS A 43 -14.48 -0.38 1.45
N GLY A 44 -14.06 0.40 2.44
CA GLY A 44 -13.57 -0.11 3.71
C GLY A 44 -12.09 -0.54 3.72
N LEU A 45 -11.33 -0.29 2.65
CA LEU A 45 -9.88 -0.48 2.67
C LEU A 45 -9.23 0.58 3.57
N GLY A 46 -8.60 0.13 4.66
CA GLY A 46 -7.94 0.96 5.67
C GLY A 46 -6.42 0.93 5.55
N LEU A 47 -5.77 2.02 5.96
CA LEU A 47 -4.31 2.08 6.17
C LEU A 47 -3.98 1.45 7.53
N LYS A 48 -3.11 0.44 7.53
CA LYS A 48 -2.63 -0.22 8.75
C LYS A 48 -1.29 0.33 9.21
N GLN A 49 -0.35 0.49 8.28
CA GLN A 49 0.99 0.95 8.58
C GLN A 49 1.64 1.61 7.38
N ILE A 50 2.42 2.67 7.63
CA ILE A 50 3.33 3.26 6.65
C ILE A 50 4.73 3.24 7.24
N LYS A 51 5.69 2.66 6.53
CA LYS A 51 7.11 2.70 6.87
C LYS A 51 7.84 3.46 5.77
N ILE A 52 8.76 4.32 6.18
CA ILE A 52 9.67 5.02 5.28
C ILE A 52 11.09 4.65 5.64
N GLY A 53 11.98 4.66 4.65
CA GLY A 53 13.37 4.31 4.85
C GLY A 53 14.27 4.85 3.77
N THR A 54 15.52 4.45 3.83
CA THR A 54 16.52 4.68 2.80
C THR A 54 17.28 3.38 2.60
N GLU A 55 17.39 2.94 1.36
CA GLU A 55 18.19 1.77 0.96
C GLU A 55 19.41 2.25 0.17
N GLU A 56 20.57 1.65 0.46
CA GLU A 56 21.78 1.86 -0.34
C GLU A 56 21.79 0.88 -1.52
N ILE A 57 21.79 1.41 -2.74
CA ILE A 57 21.84 0.63 -3.97
C ILE A 57 23.20 0.82 -4.61
N THR A 58 23.90 -0.28 -4.83
CA THR A 58 25.12 -0.33 -5.64
C THR A 58 24.73 -0.40 -7.12
N GLN A 59 25.13 0.61 -7.89
CA GLN A 59 24.98 0.61 -9.36
C GLN A 59 26.06 -0.26 -10.00
N GLU A 60 25.87 -0.61 -11.28
CA GLU A 60 26.76 -1.49 -12.04
C GLU A 60 28.22 -0.97 -12.09
N GLU A 61 28.43 0.34 -12.03
CA GLU A 61 29.76 0.97 -11.97
C GLU A 61 30.36 1.04 -10.55
N GLY A 62 29.78 0.33 -9.57
CA GLY A 62 30.24 0.32 -8.17
C GLY A 62 29.86 1.56 -7.36
N ARG A 63 29.15 2.52 -7.98
CA ARG A 63 28.66 3.72 -7.28
C ARG A 63 27.48 3.38 -6.38
N LYS A 64 27.64 3.65 -5.09
CA LYS A 64 26.57 3.54 -4.08
C LYS A 64 25.68 4.78 -4.13
N SER A 65 24.37 4.57 -4.06
CA SER A 65 23.38 5.63 -4.04
C SER A 65 22.27 5.32 -3.03
N ASN A 66 21.94 6.32 -2.23
CA ASN A 66 20.83 6.23 -1.28
C ASN A 66 19.51 6.49 -2.00
N VAL A 67 18.56 5.57 -1.85
CA VAL A 67 17.23 5.65 -2.45
C VAL A 67 16.18 5.57 -1.36
N SER A 68 15.34 6.58 -1.27
CA SER A 68 14.21 6.57 -0.33
C SER A 68 13.26 5.41 -0.63
N THR A 69 12.72 4.80 0.41
CA THR A 69 11.78 3.68 0.32
C THR A 69 10.50 3.98 1.09
N ILE A 70 9.41 3.36 0.64
CA ILE A 70 8.12 3.37 1.32
C ILE A 70 7.52 1.96 1.30
N GLU A 71 6.93 1.56 2.43
CA GLU A 71 6.07 0.39 2.55
C GLU A 71 4.72 0.85 3.08
N ILE A 72 3.64 0.56 2.35
CA ILE A 72 2.27 0.91 2.74
C ILE A 72 1.48 -0.37 2.90
N THR A 73 1.11 -0.69 4.14
CA THR A 73 0.25 -1.83 4.47
C THR A 73 -1.20 -1.38 4.53
N VAL A 74 -2.05 -2.00 3.73
CA VAL A 74 -3.51 -1.77 3.71
C VAL A 74 -4.25 -3.06 3.95
N ALA A 75 -5.37 -2.98 4.67
CA ALA A 75 -6.21 -4.11 5.00
C ALA A 75 -7.68 -3.77 4.83
N LYS A 76 -8.52 -4.76 4.50
CA LYS A 76 -9.98 -4.60 4.57
C LYS A 76 -10.35 -4.38 6.03
N THR A 77 -10.90 -3.22 6.35
CA THR A 77 -11.43 -2.94 7.67
C THR A 77 -12.73 -3.70 7.79
N GLU A 78 -12.78 -4.71 8.65
CA GLU A 78 -14.07 -5.26 9.06
C GLU A 78 -14.82 -4.15 9.79
N SER A 79 -15.93 -3.68 9.20
CA SER A 79 -16.89 -2.85 9.90
C SER A 79 -17.44 -3.65 11.08
N LYS A 80 -16.80 -3.58 12.24
CA LYS A 80 -17.49 -3.93 13.48
C LYS A 80 -18.68 -2.99 13.58
N CYS A 81 -19.86 -3.55 13.36
CA CYS A 81 -21.11 -2.87 13.61
C CYS A 81 -21.12 -2.53 15.11
N ASN A 82 -20.83 -1.28 15.47
CA ASN A 82 -21.12 -0.76 16.81
C ASN A 82 -22.64 -0.61 16.91
N LEU A 83 -23.32 -1.73 17.09
CA LEU A 83 -24.77 -1.85 17.26
C LEU A 83 -25.18 -1.80 18.75
N PHE A 84 -24.34 -1.23 19.62
CA PHE A 84 -24.70 -0.97 21.01
C PHE A 84 -24.28 0.43 21.41
N GLY A 85 -25.29 1.25 21.72
CA GLY A 85 -25.10 2.62 22.20
C GLY A 85 -26.28 3.56 22.01
N ASN A 86 -27.49 3.08 21.72
CA ASN A 86 -28.71 3.79 22.11
C ASN A 86 -29.11 3.28 23.49
N PHE A 87 -28.61 3.96 24.53
CA PHE A 87 -29.26 4.14 25.82
C PHE A 87 -28.86 5.52 26.35
#